data_AF-A0A258BX71-F1
#
_entry.id   AF-A0A258BX71-F1
#
_cell.length_a   1.000
_cell.length_b   1.000
_cell.length_c   1.000
_cell.angle_alpha   90.00
_cell.angle_beta   90.00
_cell.angle_gamma   90.00
#
_symmetry.space_group_name_H-M   'P 1'
#
loop_
_entity.id
_entity.type
_entity.pdbx_description
1 polymer ?
#
loop_
_entity_poly.entity_id
_entity_poly.type
_entity_poly.pdbx_seq_one_letter_code
_entity_poly.pdbx_strand_id
1 'polypeptide(L)'
;MRSDSPVCHAEGLAAHTQIYIRNSGRPIAATLFQVDGEFLAGDEIGLSEAAWQALGVDEGTIVQVGHAPPLESITCVRQRIYGHRLNAAALRSIVEDVVAGRYSDVHLAAFLTATAALPFDEDETYSLTKAMVDAGDRLRWPSEIVVDKHSVGGLPGNRTTPIIVAIAAACGLTMPKT
;
A
#
# COMPACT_ATOMS: atom_id res chain seq x y z
N MET A 1 -6.51 20.94 3.15
CA MET A 1 -6.67 21.95 4.24
C MET A 1 -6.25 23.30 3.71
N ARG A 2 -6.70 24.40 4.31
CA ARG A 2 -6.19 25.72 3.91
C ARG A 2 -4.72 25.91 4.27
N SER A 3 -4.01 26.68 3.45
CA SER A 3 -2.60 27.04 3.69
C SER A 3 -2.42 27.82 5.00
N ASP A 4 -3.42 28.59 5.41
CA ASP A 4 -3.47 29.38 6.65
C ASP A 4 -4.18 28.67 7.81
N SER A 5 -4.41 27.35 7.70
CA SER A 5 -5.05 26.58 8.77
C SER A 5 -4.21 26.61 10.05
N PRO A 6 -4.80 26.92 11.22
CA PRO A 6 -4.09 26.91 12.50
C PRO A 6 -3.41 25.57 12.80
N VAL A 7 -4.03 24.46 12.39
CA VAL A 7 -3.47 23.11 12.58
C VAL A 7 -2.22 22.94 11.72
N CYS A 8 -2.23 23.38 10.46
CA CYS A 8 -1.04 23.31 9.59
C CYS A 8 0.10 24.15 10.16
N HIS A 9 -0.18 25.34 10.69
CA HIS A 9 0.82 26.19 11.31
C HIS A 9 1.39 25.62 12.60
N ALA A 10 0.54 25.13 13.51
CA ALA A 10 0.96 24.59 14.80
C ALA A 10 1.81 23.33 14.66
N GLU A 11 1.41 22.43 13.75
CA GLU A 11 2.11 21.16 13.50
C GLU A 11 3.26 21.30 12.48
N GLY A 12 3.43 22.48 11.85
CA GLY A 12 4.42 22.68 10.80
C GLY A 12 4.17 21.84 9.54
N LEU A 13 2.91 21.54 9.23
CA LEU A 13 2.53 20.73 8.08
C LEU A 13 2.63 21.53 6.78
N ALA A 14 3.32 20.97 5.80
CA ALA A 14 3.43 21.52 4.46
C ALA A 14 2.64 20.69 3.44
N ALA A 15 2.33 21.29 2.29
CA ALA A 15 1.78 20.58 1.15
C ALA A 15 2.61 19.32 0.80
N HIS A 16 1.91 18.27 0.37
CA HIS A 16 2.44 16.94 0.03
C HIS A 16 3.09 16.16 1.18
N THR A 17 2.98 16.65 2.42
CA THR A 17 3.40 15.87 3.60
C THR A 17 2.41 14.75 3.87
N GLN A 18 2.92 13.58 4.26
CA GLN A 18 2.08 12.50 4.76
C GLN A 18 1.61 12.83 6.19
N ILE A 19 0.30 12.92 6.35
CA ILE A 19 -0.38 13.20 7.61
C ILE A 19 -1.18 11.99 8.05
N TYR A 20 -1.46 11.92 9.36
CA TYR A 20 -2.38 10.95 9.93
C TYR A 20 -3.63 11.68 10.39
N ILE A 21 -4.77 11.16 9.95
CA ILE A 21 -6.09 11.68 10.31
C ILE A 21 -6.76 10.62 11.18
N ARG A 22 -7.31 11.04 12.32
CA ARG A 22 -8.00 10.14 13.25
C ARG A 22 -9.31 10.75 13.73
N ASN A 23 -10.28 9.89 13.96
CA ASN A 23 -11.47 10.19 14.73
C ASN A 23 -11.44 9.33 16.02
N SER A 24 -12.37 8.40 16.17
CA SER A 24 -12.45 7.43 17.29
C SER A 24 -11.84 6.06 16.96
N GLY A 25 -11.61 5.78 15.68
CA GLY A 25 -11.10 4.52 15.16
C GLY A 25 -9.60 4.52 14.90
N ARG A 26 -9.16 3.58 14.05
CA ARG A 26 -7.77 3.53 13.58
C ARG A 26 -7.48 4.75 12.71
N PRO A 27 -6.32 5.39 12.86
CA PRO A 27 -5.95 6.49 12.00
C PRO A 27 -5.71 6.00 10.57
N ILE A 28 -5.94 6.89 9.60
CA ILE A 28 -5.52 6.66 8.21
C ILE A 28 -4.33 7.56 7.89
N ALA A 29 -3.44 7.08 7.02
CA ALA A 29 -2.42 7.90 6.40
C ALA A 29 -3.00 8.60 5.15
N ALA A 30 -2.70 9.87 4.95
CA ALA A 30 -3.15 10.65 3.80
C ALA A 30 -2.07 11.65 3.37
N THR A 31 -2.09 12.03 2.10
CA THR A 31 -1.23 13.11 1.59
C THR A 31 -1.97 14.45 1.74
N LEU A 32 -1.36 15.40 2.45
CA LEU A 32 -1.94 16.72 2.65
C LEU A 32 -1.83 17.56 1.38
N PHE A 33 -2.97 17.97 0.82
CA PHE A 33 -3.02 19.04 -0.16
C PHE A 33 -3.44 20.35 0.52
N GLN A 34 -2.64 21.39 0.32
CA GLN A 34 -2.96 22.75 0.76
C GLN A 34 -3.63 23.52 -0.36
N VAL A 35 -4.60 24.35 0.02
CA VAL A 35 -5.39 25.14 -0.92
C VAL A 35 -5.53 26.56 -0.44
N ASP A 36 -5.66 27.47 -1.41
CA ASP A 36 -5.98 28.87 -1.19
C ASP A 36 -7.40 29.14 -1.71
N GLY A 37 -8.26 29.73 -0.89
CA GLY A 37 -9.65 30.06 -1.25
C GLY A 37 -10.65 29.89 -0.11
N GLU A 38 -11.92 30.20 -0.38
CA GLU A 38 -13.00 30.23 0.61
C GLU A 38 -13.88 28.97 0.62
N PHE A 39 -13.51 27.92 -0.10
CA PHE A 39 -14.28 26.68 -0.18
C PHE A 39 -14.06 25.73 1.02
N LEU A 40 -13.16 26.10 1.94
CA LEU A 40 -12.97 25.46 3.24
C LEU A 40 -12.84 26.56 4.31
N ALA A 41 -13.41 26.35 5.48
CA ALA A 41 -13.09 27.15 6.66
C ALA A 41 -11.67 26.86 7.17
N GLY A 42 -11.13 27.73 8.02
CA GLY A 42 -9.74 27.61 8.50
C GLY A 42 -9.47 26.35 9.35
N ASP A 43 -10.50 25.82 9.98
CA ASP A 43 -10.51 24.62 10.81
C ASP A 43 -11.07 23.38 10.08
N GLU A 44 -11.31 23.47 8.76
CA GLU A 44 -11.85 22.38 7.96
C GLU A 44 -10.76 21.63 7.17
N ILE A 45 -10.97 20.32 7.04
CA ILE A 45 -10.24 19.45 6.15
C ILE A 45 -11.19 18.82 5.13
N GLY A 46 -10.94 19.08 3.85
CA GLY A 46 -11.55 18.31 2.77
C GLY A 46 -10.90 16.94 2.64
N LEU A 47 -11.72 15.89 2.54
CA LEU A 47 -11.29 14.50 2.37
C LEU A 47 -11.66 14.03 0.95
N SER A 48 -10.81 13.18 0.35
CA SER A 48 -11.21 12.45 -0.85
C SER A 48 -12.27 11.40 -0.49
N GLU A 49 -13.04 10.92 -1.47
CA GLU A 49 -14.01 9.83 -1.28
C GLU A 49 -13.38 8.59 -0.63
N ALA A 50 -12.14 8.26 -1.02
CA ALA A 50 -11.41 7.16 -0.43
C ALA A 50 -11.10 7.41 1.07
N ALA A 51 -10.71 8.63 1.43
CA ALA A 51 -10.46 9.01 2.82
C ALA A 51 -11.74 9.06 3.66
N TRP A 52 -12.86 9.52 3.07
CA TRP A 52 -14.20 9.46 3.67
C TRP A 52 -14.56 8.03 4.08
N GLN A 53 -14.50 7.11 3.13
CA GLN A 53 -14.85 5.71 3.34
C GLN A 53 -13.91 5.02 4.33
N ALA A 54 -12.60 5.30 4.26
CA ALA A 54 -11.61 4.69 5.13
C ALA A 54 -11.71 5.17 6.59
N LEU A 55 -12.06 6.44 6.81
CA LEU A 55 -12.28 6.99 8.16
C LEU A 55 -13.66 6.67 8.73
N GLY A 56 -14.65 6.39 7.87
CA GLY A 56 -16.03 6.12 8.28
C GLY A 56 -16.66 7.29 9.02
N VAL A 57 -16.44 8.51 8.52
CA VAL A 57 -16.96 9.76 9.10
C VAL A 57 -18.13 10.29 8.25
N ASP A 58 -18.87 11.27 8.77
CA ASP A 58 -19.83 12.11 7.99
C ASP A 58 -19.45 13.62 8.05
N GLU A 59 -20.05 14.45 7.18
CA GLU A 59 -19.79 15.89 7.14
C GLU A 59 -20.01 16.55 8.50
N GLY A 60 -19.10 17.47 8.88
CA GLY A 60 -19.10 18.11 10.20
C GLY A 60 -18.50 17.27 11.33
N THR A 61 -18.03 16.04 11.05
CA THR A 61 -17.33 15.23 12.07
C THR A 61 -15.98 15.85 12.43
N ILE A 62 -15.73 16.03 13.72
CA ILE A 62 -14.44 16.50 14.22
C ILE A 62 -13.41 15.38 14.07
N VAL A 63 -12.29 15.71 13.44
CA VAL A 63 -11.13 14.83 13.29
C VAL A 63 -9.88 15.49 13.87
N GLN A 64 -8.92 14.68 14.28
CA GLN A 64 -7.59 15.13 14.66
C GLN A 64 -6.61 14.83 13.53
N VAL A 65 -5.77 15.81 13.21
CA VAL A 65 -4.73 15.72 12.20
C VAL A 65 -3.38 15.87 12.88
N GLY A 66 -2.40 15.08 12.47
CA GLY A 66 -1.02 15.21 12.94
C GLY A 66 -0.04 14.44 12.09
N HIS A 67 1.20 14.32 12.56
CA HIS A 67 2.26 13.60 11.87
C HIS A 67 2.08 12.09 11.94
N ALA A 68 2.58 11.41 10.90
CA ALA A 68 2.74 9.97 10.91
C ALA A 68 3.73 9.55 12.03
N PRO A 69 3.43 8.53 12.83
CA PRO A 69 4.42 7.97 13.73
C PRO A 69 5.57 7.35 12.93
N PRO A 70 6.80 7.32 13.49
CA PRO A 70 7.91 6.64 12.85
C PRO A 70 7.59 5.14 12.69
N LEU A 71 7.88 4.60 11.51
CA LEU A 71 7.68 3.19 11.19
C LEU A 71 8.96 2.40 11.46
N GLU A 72 8.87 1.35 12.29
CA GLU A 72 10.03 0.50 12.60
C GLU A 72 10.58 -0.20 11.35
N SER A 73 9.70 -0.61 10.43
CA SER A 73 10.04 -1.29 9.17
C SER A 73 10.92 -0.43 8.24
N ILE A 74 10.91 0.90 8.37
CA ILE A 74 11.80 1.79 7.61
C ILE A 74 13.26 1.59 8.02
N THR A 75 13.51 1.15 9.25
CA THR A 75 14.86 0.72 9.67
C THR A 75 15.32 -0.49 8.86
N CYS A 76 14.40 -1.43 8.55
CA CYS A 76 14.70 -2.57 7.69
C CYS A 76 14.98 -2.14 6.24
N VAL A 77 14.20 -1.19 5.69
CA VAL A 77 14.49 -0.60 4.37
C VAL A 77 15.88 0.04 4.36
N ARG A 78 16.23 0.79 5.42
CA ARG A 78 17.56 1.39 5.58
C ARG A 78 18.65 0.31 5.62
N GLN A 79 18.45 -0.77 6.36
CA GLN A 79 19.39 -1.91 6.37
C GLN A 79 19.59 -2.46 4.95
N ARG A 80 18.51 -2.63 4.18
CA ARG A 80 18.61 -3.08 2.79
C ARG A 80 19.39 -2.11 1.91
N ILE A 81 19.17 -0.80 2.05
CA ILE A 81 19.91 0.25 1.33
C ILE A 81 21.43 0.12 1.58
N TYR A 82 21.84 -0.22 2.80
CA TYR A 82 23.25 -0.44 3.15
C TYR A 82 23.78 -1.86 2.83
N GLY A 83 23.02 -2.65 2.06
CA GLY A 83 23.47 -3.95 1.55
C GLY A 83 23.25 -5.12 2.52
N HIS A 84 22.43 -4.94 3.56
CA HIS A 84 22.09 -6.04 4.46
C HIS A 84 20.91 -6.89 3.93
N ARG A 85 20.92 -8.19 4.27
CA ARG A 85 19.83 -9.12 4.00
C ARG A 85 18.67 -8.89 4.97
N LEU A 86 17.46 -9.16 4.52
CA LEU A 86 16.23 -9.02 5.29
C LEU A 86 15.74 -10.38 5.74
N ASN A 87 15.48 -10.55 7.03
CA ASN A 87 14.85 -11.77 7.52
C ASN A 87 13.32 -11.74 7.33
N ALA A 88 12.66 -12.87 7.59
CA ALA A 88 11.22 -13.00 7.42
C ALA A 88 10.40 -12.00 8.25
N ALA A 89 10.85 -11.62 9.45
CA ALA A 89 10.15 -10.65 10.29
C ALA A 89 10.24 -9.23 9.71
N ALA A 90 11.42 -8.85 9.18
CA ALA A 90 11.63 -7.59 8.50
C ALA A 90 10.72 -7.48 7.26
N LEU A 91 10.73 -8.49 6.39
CA LEU A 91 9.90 -8.50 5.17
C LEU A 91 8.41 -8.47 5.51
N ARG A 92 7.97 -9.20 6.54
CA ARG A 92 6.59 -9.14 7.02
C ARG A 92 6.21 -7.73 7.48
N SER A 93 7.03 -7.08 8.31
CA SER A 93 6.74 -5.73 8.80
C SER A 93 6.68 -4.69 7.67
N ILE A 94 7.54 -4.83 6.65
CA ILE A 94 7.52 -3.96 5.46
C ILE A 94 6.20 -4.16 4.70
N VAL A 95 5.81 -5.41 4.41
CA VAL A 95 4.56 -5.70 3.69
C VAL A 95 3.34 -5.21 4.47
N GLU A 96 3.29 -5.43 5.79
CA GLU A 96 2.20 -4.96 6.66
C GLU A 96 2.05 -3.43 6.63
N ASP A 97 3.17 -2.70 6.65
CA ASP A 97 3.15 -1.23 6.56
C ASP A 97 2.77 -0.72 5.16
N VAL A 98 3.19 -1.43 4.09
CA VAL A 98 2.81 -1.10 2.71
C VAL A 98 1.31 -1.33 2.50
N VAL A 99 0.78 -2.49 2.87
CA VAL A 99 -0.64 -2.83 2.69
C VAL A 99 -1.54 -1.91 3.52
N ALA A 100 -1.07 -1.48 4.70
CA ALA A 100 -1.78 -0.51 5.52
C ALA A 100 -1.64 0.95 5.05
N GLY A 101 -1.03 1.21 3.90
CA GLY A 101 -0.88 2.55 3.33
C GLY A 101 0.05 3.47 4.11
N ARG A 102 0.91 2.93 4.99
CA ARG A 102 1.79 3.72 5.85
C ARG A 102 3.06 4.17 5.12
N TYR A 103 3.47 3.44 4.07
CA TYR A 103 4.59 3.84 3.24
C TYR A 103 4.20 4.97 2.30
N SER A 104 5.00 6.03 2.27
CA SER A 104 4.93 7.04 1.21
C SER A 104 5.52 6.48 -0.09
N ASP A 105 5.25 7.14 -1.21
CA ASP A 105 5.86 6.79 -2.50
C ASP A 105 7.39 6.78 -2.44
N VAL A 106 7.98 7.67 -1.65
CA VAL A 106 9.43 7.72 -1.42
C VAL A 106 9.92 6.48 -0.68
N HIS A 107 9.21 6.04 0.37
CA HIS A 107 9.56 4.82 1.10
C HIS A 107 9.47 3.58 0.19
N LEU A 108 8.41 3.49 -0.61
CA LEU A 108 8.21 2.37 -1.53
C LEU A 108 9.27 2.35 -2.64
N ALA A 109 9.55 3.50 -3.25
CA ALA A 109 10.60 3.63 -4.26
C ALA A 109 11.97 3.25 -3.69
N ALA A 110 12.30 3.73 -2.48
CA ALA A 110 13.56 3.38 -1.81
C ALA A 110 13.70 1.87 -1.58
N PHE A 111 12.63 1.20 -1.12
CA PHE A 111 12.63 -0.26 -0.96
C PHE A 111 12.85 -0.96 -2.30
N LEU A 112 12.08 -0.63 -3.34
CA LEU A 112 12.20 -1.23 -4.67
C LEU A 112 13.61 -1.04 -5.25
N THR A 113 14.13 0.19 -5.22
CA THR A 113 15.49 0.48 -5.71
C THR A 113 16.55 -0.28 -4.94
N ALA A 114 16.47 -0.35 -3.61
CA ALA A 114 17.44 -1.08 -2.80
C ALA A 114 17.40 -2.60 -3.09
N THR A 115 16.22 -3.16 -3.32
CA THR A 115 16.05 -4.58 -3.68
C THR A 115 16.43 -4.90 -5.12
N ALA A 116 16.40 -3.91 -6.02
CA ALA A 116 16.94 -4.08 -7.37
C ALA A 116 18.47 -4.02 -7.37
N ALA A 117 19.07 -3.16 -6.54
CA ALA A 117 20.52 -3.02 -6.41
C ALA A 117 21.18 -4.24 -5.76
N LEU A 118 20.55 -4.80 -4.72
CA LEU A 118 20.90 -6.09 -4.15
C LEU A 118 19.71 -7.02 -4.37
N PRO A 119 19.73 -7.91 -5.38
CA PRO A 119 18.65 -8.86 -5.62
C PRO A 119 18.42 -9.80 -4.44
N PHE A 120 17.16 -10.16 -4.20
CA PHE A 120 16.80 -11.13 -3.17
C PHE A 120 17.46 -12.49 -3.43
N ASP A 121 17.86 -13.17 -2.36
CA ASP A 121 18.13 -14.61 -2.42
C ASP A 121 16.82 -15.42 -2.32
N GLU A 122 16.95 -16.75 -2.30
CA GLU A 122 15.80 -17.65 -2.27
C GLU A 122 14.98 -17.52 -0.97
N ASP A 123 15.66 -17.39 0.18
CA ASP A 123 15.01 -17.26 1.49
C ASP A 123 14.27 -15.93 1.61
N GLU A 124 14.87 -14.84 1.12
CA GLU A 124 14.24 -13.53 1.06
C GLU A 124 13.05 -13.53 0.10
N THR A 125 13.19 -14.15 -1.08
CA THR A 125 12.10 -14.27 -2.07
C THR A 125 10.93 -15.06 -1.51
N TYR A 126 11.19 -16.20 -0.85
CA TYR A 126 10.18 -17.00 -0.18
C TYR A 126 9.48 -16.18 0.92
N SER A 127 10.26 -15.51 1.76
CA SER A 127 9.73 -14.75 2.90
C SER A 127 8.88 -13.56 2.46
N LEU A 128 9.31 -12.83 1.42
CA LEU A 128 8.54 -11.74 0.84
C LEU A 128 7.23 -12.26 0.23
N THR A 129 7.30 -13.32 -0.57
CA THR A 129 6.12 -13.93 -1.20
C THR A 129 5.12 -14.38 -0.14
N LYS A 130 5.60 -15.05 0.91
CA LYS A 130 4.76 -15.50 2.03
C LYS A 130 4.09 -14.31 2.73
N ALA A 131 4.85 -13.26 3.04
CA ALA A 131 4.29 -12.06 3.66
C ALA A 131 3.20 -11.40 2.78
N MET A 132 3.41 -11.33 1.46
CA MET A 132 2.42 -10.80 0.51
C MET A 132 1.15 -11.65 0.47
N VAL A 133 1.27 -12.98 0.48
CA VAL A 133 0.12 -13.90 0.52
C VAL A 133 -0.61 -13.80 1.86
N ASP A 134 0.10 -13.66 2.97
CA ASP A 134 -0.49 -13.57 4.32
C ASP A 134 -1.20 -12.23 4.58
N ALA A 135 -0.82 -11.17 3.86
CA ALA A 135 -1.44 -9.85 4.00
C ALA A 135 -2.76 -9.69 3.21
N GLY A 136 -3.04 -10.60 2.27
CA GLY A 136 -4.22 -10.54 1.40
C GLY A 136 -5.28 -11.59 1.72
N ASP A 137 -6.41 -11.49 1.02
CA ASP A 137 -7.48 -12.47 1.10
C ASP A 137 -7.10 -13.80 0.43
N ARG A 138 -7.59 -14.91 1.00
CA ARG A 138 -7.37 -16.26 0.46
C ARG A 138 -8.67 -16.81 -0.11
N LEU A 139 -8.74 -16.87 -1.43
CA LEU A 139 -9.86 -17.46 -2.15
C LEU A 139 -9.79 -18.99 -2.11
N ARG A 140 -10.96 -19.64 -2.09
CA ARG A 140 -11.11 -21.10 -2.10
C ARG A 140 -12.13 -21.51 -3.14
N TRP A 141 -11.85 -22.59 -3.85
CA TRP A 141 -12.76 -23.17 -4.85
C TRP A 141 -13.16 -24.58 -4.45
N PRO A 142 -14.37 -25.04 -4.82
CA PRO A 142 -14.82 -26.40 -4.58
C PRO A 142 -14.19 -27.39 -5.59
N SER A 143 -12.87 -27.39 -5.69
CA SER A 143 -12.07 -28.29 -6.53
C SER A 143 -10.82 -28.71 -5.77
N GLU A 144 -10.45 -29.99 -5.89
CA GLU A 144 -9.20 -30.50 -5.31
C GLU A 144 -7.97 -29.90 -5.99
N ILE A 145 -8.04 -29.72 -7.31
CA ILE A 145 -6.96 -29.14 -8.12
C ILE A 145 -7.45 -27.81 -8.67
N VAL A 146 -6.69 -26.75 -8.36
CA VAL A 146 -6.83 -25.43 -8.97
C VAL A 146 -5.57 -25.17 -9.78
N VAL A 147 -5.74 -24.91 -11.08
CA VAL A 147 -4.62 -24.65 -11.98
C VAL A 147 -4.53 -23.15 -12.29
N ASP A 148 -3.33 -22.67 -12.58
CA ASP A 148 -3.10 -21.32 -13.07
C ASP A 148 -1.97 -21.33 -14.11
N LYS A 149 -1.97 -20.33 -14.98
CA LYS A 149 -0.92 -20.04 -15.93
C LYS A 149 -0.56 -18.57 -15.78
N HIS A 150 0.70 -18.31 -15.47
CA HIS A 150 1.24 -16.97 -15.47
C HIS A 150 2.20 -16.75 -16.65
N SER A 151 2.39 -15.50 -17.06
CA SER A 151 3.46 -15.10 -17.97
C SER A 151 4.03 -13.79 -17.46
N VAL A 152 5.35 -13.75 -17.32
CA VAL A 152 6.09 -12.54 -16.90
C VAL A 152 5.89 -11.35 -17.85
N GLY A 153 5.38 -11.58 -19.06
CA GLY A 153 5.13 -10.54 -20.06
C GLY A 153 6.38 -10.15 -20.85
N GLY A 154 6.39 -8.92 -21.37
CA GLY A 154 7.50 -8.35 -22.15
C GLY A 154 7.41 -8.53 -23.67
N LEU A 155 6.48 -9.35 -24.17
CA LEU A 155 6.28 -9.58 -25.61
C LEU A 155 4.99 -8.91 -26.10
N PRO A 156 5.03 -8.06 -27.16
CA PRO A 156 3.84 -7.46 -27.74
C PRO A 156 2.87 -8.51 -28.29
N GLY A 157 1.57 -8.27 -28.12
CA GLY A 157 0.52 -9.11 -28.72
C GLY A 157 0.32 -10.48 -28.06
N ASN A 158 0.81 -10.71 -26.85
CA ASN A 158 0.60 -11.97 -26.13
C ASN A 158 -0.88 -12.18 -25.78
N ARG A 159 -1.59 -12.95 -26.61
CA ARG A 159 -2.99 -13.39 -26.41
C ARG A 159 -3.10 -14.84 -25.94
N THR A 160 -2.01 -15.42 -25.45
CA THR A 160 -1.95 -16.84 -25.11
C THR A 160 -2.80 -17.18 -23.88
N THR A 161 -2.79 -16.35 -22.84
CA THR A 161 -3.47 -16.67 -21.57
C THR A 161 -4.97 -16.92 -21.75
N PRO A 162 -5.76 -16.05 -22.43
CA PRO A 162 -7.19 -16.30 -22.60
C PRO A 162 -7.51 -17.61 -23.34
N ILE A 163 -6.68 -17.99 -24.32
CA ILE A 163 -6.85 -19.25 -25.08
C ILE A 163 -6.58 -20.45 -24.18
N ILE A 164 -5.49 -20.42 -23.40
CA ILE A 164 -5.14 -21.51 -22.47
C ILE A 164 -6.19 -21.68 -21.38
N VAL A 165 -6.71 -20.58 -20.82
CA VAL A 165 -7.79 -20.61 -19.82
C VAL A 165 -9.04 -21.27 -20.40
N ALA A 166 -9.45 -20.90 -21.61
CA ALA A 166 -10.61 -21.49 -22.28
C ALA A 166 -10.44 -23.00 -22.53
N ILE A 167 -9.25 -23.43 -22.99
CA ILE A 167 -8.94 -24.85 -23.21
C ILE A 167 -9.00 -25.62 -21.89
N ALA A 168 -8.31 -25.14 -20.84
CA ALA A 168 -8.28 -25.81 -19.54
C ALA A 168 -9.68 -25.94 -18.92
N ALA A 169 -10.46 -24.86 -18.97
CA ALA A 169 -11.84 -24.85 -18.47
C ALA A 169 -12.76 -25.79 -19.27
N ALA A 170 -12.62 -25.83 -20.61
CA ALA A 170 -13.38 -26.76 -21.46
C ALA A 170 -13.02 -28.23 -21.18
N CYS A 171 -11.79 -28.51 -20.72
CA CYS A 171 -11.38 -29.83 -20.25
C CYS A 171 -11.82 -30.14 -18.81
N GLY A 172 -12.60 -29.27 -18.16
CA GLY A 172 -13.15 -29.49 -16.82
C GLY A 172 -12.23 -29.07 -15.67
N LEU A 173 -11.12 -28.36 -15.94
CA LEU A 173 -10.23 -27.87 -14.88
C LEU A 173 -10.74 -26.55 -14.28
N THR A 174 -10.58 -26.39 -12.97
CA THR A 174 -10.83 -25.12 -12.28
C THR A 174 -9.61 -24.21 -12.44
N MET A 175 -9.75 -23.15 -13.25
CA MET A 175 -8.66 -22.21 -13.58
C MET A 175 -9.10 -20.73 -13.40
N PRO A 176 -9.19 -20.22 -12.16
CA PRO A 176 -9.51 -18.83 -11.90
C PRO A 176 -8.32 -17.95 -12.31
N LYS A 177 -8.48 -17.18 -13.39
CA LYS A 177 -7.42 -16.30 -13.89
C LYS A 177 -7.72 -14.83 -13.58
N THR A 178 -6.78 -14.17 -12.90
CA THR A 178 -6.77 -12.71 -12.68
C THR A 178 -6.23 -11.92 -13.87
#